data_AF-A0A8C8YK66-F1
#
_entry.id   AF-A0A8C8YK66-F1
#
_cell.length_a   1.000
_cell.length_b   1.000
_cell.length_c   1.000
_cell.angle_alpha   90.00
_cell.angle_beta   90.00
_cell.angle_gamma   90.00
#
_symmetry.space_group_name_H-M   'P 1'
#
loop_
_entity.id
_entity.type
_entity.pdbx_description
1 polymer ?
#
loop_
_entity_poly.entity_id
_entity_poly.type
_entity_poly.pdbx_seq_one_letter_code
_entity_poly.pdbx_strand_id
1 'polypeptide(L)' 'MVETECFKELNVFGPNGTLSPDLNRSYPPEPPKKGLLQRIFKRQVRNGTGPVLPGRDNQHVQSPLTPTVAEGIP' A
#
# COMPACT_ATOMS: atom_id res chain seq x y z
N MET A 1 -21.87 -28.80 -0.63
CA MET A 1 -20.46 -28.45 -0.95
C MET A 1 -19.74 -29.63 -1.60
N VAL A 2 -19.70 -30.80 -0.97
CA VAL A 2 -19.12 -32.01 -1.60
C VAL A 2 -20.10 -32.70 -2.55
N GLU A 3 -21.29 -33.10 -2.07
CA GLU A 3 -22.31 -33.79 -2.89
C GLU A 3 -22.86 -32.94 -4.04
N THR A 4 -22.83 -31.62 -3.89
CA THR A 4 -23.23 -30.65 -4.92
C THR A 4 -22.11 -30.35 -5.91
N GLU A 5 -20.98 -31.06 -5.82
CA GLU A 5 -19.76 -30.88 -6.61
C GLU A 5 -19.10 -29.49 -6.55
N CYS A 6 -19.65 -28.54 -5.78
CA CYS A 6 -19.10 -27.18 -5.63
C CYS A 6 -17.63 -27.20 -5.17
N PHE A 7 -17.24 -28.17 -4.34
CA PHE A 7 -15.86 -28.31 -3.89
C PHE A 7 -14.90 -28.59 -5.05
N LYS A 8 -15.31 -29.39 -6.03
CA LYS A 8 -14.49 -29.75 -7.20
C LYS A 8 -14.26 -28.57 -8.13
N GLU A 9 -15.25 -27.67 -8.23
CA GLU A 9 -15.16 -26.46 -9.03
C GLU A 9 -14.35 -25.34 -8.34
N LEU A 10 -14.44 -25.23 -7.02
CA LEU A 10 -13.83 -24.14 -6.26
C LEU A 10 -12.43 -24.47 -5.73
N ASN A 11 -12.19 -25.70 -5.30
CA ASN A 11 -10.92 -26.10 -4.70
C ASN A 11 -9.90 -26.51 -5.77
N VAL A 12 -9.60 -25.58 -6.67
CA VAL A 12 -8.64 -25.74 -7.75
C VAL A 12 -7.34 -25.06 -7.34
N PHE A 13 -6.20 -25.73 -7.57
CA PHE A 13 -4.87 -25.15 -7.39
C PHE A 13 -4.32 -24.60 -8.71
N GLY A 14 -3.36 -23.69 -8.62
CA GLY A 14 -2.64 -23.20 -9.79
C GLY A 14 -1.72 -24.26 -10.41
N PRO A 15 -1.12 -23.98 -11.59
CA PRO A 15 -0.16 -24.86 -12.22
C PRO A 15 0.94 -25.28 -11.24
N ASN A 16 1.34 -26.55 -11.26
CA ASN A 16 2.32 -27.14 -10.36
C ASN A 16 1.92 -27.13 -8.86
N GLY A 17 0.62 -27.07 -8.55
CA GLY A 17 0.13 -27.06 -7.16
C GLY A 17 0.37 -25.75 -6.44
N THR A 18 0.55 -24.66 -7.18
CA THR A 18 0.72 -23.32 -6.61
C THR A 18 -0.57 -22.84 -5.95
N LEU A 19 -0.43 -21.93 -4.98
CA LEU A 19 -1.59 -21.33 -4.31
C LEU A 19 -2.43 -20.54 -5.32
N SER A 20 -3.74 -20.75 -5.26
CA SER A 20 -4.69 -19.96 -6.04
C SER A 20 -4.71 -18.51 -5.57
N PRO A 21 -5.13 -17.56 -6.42
CA PRO A 21 -5.06 -16.13 -6.12
C PRO A 21 -5.79 -15.74 -4.84
N ASP A 22 -6.87 -16.45 -4.51
CA ASP A 22 -7.66 -16.30 -3.30
C ASP A 22 -6.94 -16.77 -2.02
N LEU A 23 -6.01 -17.72 -2.14
CA LEU A 23 -5.15 -18.18 -1.04
C LEU A 23 -3.88 -17.34 -0.87
N ASN A 24 -3.57 -16.49 -1.85
CA ASN A 24 -2.39 -15.65 -1.80
C ASN A 24 -2.59 -14.45 -0.86
N ARG A 25 -1.98 -14.54 0.32
CA ARG A 25 -2.06 -13.50 1.38
C ARG A 25 -1.36 -12.18 1.02
N SER A 26 -0.56 -12.16 -0.05
CA SER A 26 0.10 -10.94 -0.52
C SER A 26 -0.80 -10.05 -1.38
N TYR A 27 -1.95 -10.57 -1.84
CA TYR A 27 -2.90 -9.77 -2.62
C TYR A 27 -3.80 -8.95 -1.69
N PRO A 28 -3.71 -7.60 -1.72
CA PRO A 28 -4.69 -6.77 -1.04
C PRO A 28 -6.06 -6.97 -1.72
N PRO A 29 -7.18 -6.93 -0.96
CA PRO A 29 -8.50 -6.98 -1.55
C PRO A 29 -8.68 -5.81 -2.53
N GLU A 30 -9.40 -6.05 -3.63
CA GLU A 30 -9.72 -4.98 -4.57
C GLU A 30 -10.38 -3.80 -3.84
N PRO A 31 -10.00 -2.55 -4.16
CA PRO A 31 -10.57 -1.39 -3.51
C PRO A 31 -12.08 -1.36 -3.72
N PRO A 32 -12.88 -0.99 -2.70
CA PRO A 32 -14.32 -0.99 -2.80
C PRO A 32 -14.78 -0.07 -3.94
N LYS A 33 -15.65 -0.61 -4.81
CA LYS A 33 -16.17 0.11 -5.97
C LYS A 33 -16.88 1.39 -5.52
N LYS A 34 -16.49 2.52 -6.09
CA LYS A 34 -17.08 3.83 -5.79
C LYS A 34 -18.45 3.93 -6.47
N GLY A 35 -19.50 3.47 -5.79
CA GLY A 35 -20.87 3.49 -6.29
C GLY A 35 -21.65 4.75 -5.92
N LEU A 36 -22.87 4.88 -6.46
CA LEU A 36 -23.80 5.97 -6.14
C LEU A 36 -24.08 6.08 -4.64
N LEU A 37 -24.23 4.94 -3.95
CA LEU A 37 -24.42 4.90 -2.49
C LEU A 37 -23.24 5.54 -1.75
N GLN A 38 -22.02 5.37 -2.25
CA GLN A 38 -20.85 6.03 -1.67
C GLN A 38 -20.98 7.56 -1.77
N ARG A 39 -21.55 8.09 -2.85
CA ARG A 39 -21.78 9.54 -3.02
C ARG A 39 -22.90 10.06 -2.10
N ILE A 40 -23.95 9.28 -1.90
CA ILE A 40 -25.11 9.65 -1.07
C ILE A 40 -24.73 9.63 0.42
N PHE A 41 -24.02 8.58 0.86
CA PHE A 41 -23.69 8.38 2.27
C PHE A 41 -22.36 9.01 2.70
N LYS A 42 -21.49 9.48 1.78
CA LYS A 42 -20.28 10.27 2.12
C LYS A 42 -20.57 11.73 2.49
N ARG A 43 -21.82 12.08 2.83
CA ARG A 43 -22.19 13.43 3.27
C ARG A 43 -21.20 13.88 4.35
N GLN A 44 -20.45 14.93 4.04
CA GLN A 44 -19.26 15.38 4.76
C GLN A 44 -19.57 15.60 6.25
N VAL A 45 -18.85 14.91 7.14
CA VAL A 45 -18.56 15.47 8.45
C VAL A 45 -17.69 16.68 8.16
N ARG A 46 -18.30 17.87 8.17
CA ARG A 46 -17.56 19.13 8.12
C ARG A 46 -16.82 19.22 9.45
N ASN A 47 -15.61 18.70 9.52
CA ASN A 47 -14.67 19.13 10.54
C ASN A 47 -14.38 20.59 10.20
N GLY A 48 -15.12 21.49 10.85
CA GLY A 48 -14.74 22.89 10.90
C GLY A 48 -13.31 22.95 11.42
N THR A 49 -12.50 23.78 10.75
CA THR A 49 -11.07 24.09 10.99
C THR A 49 -10.05 23.15 10.31
N GLY A 50 -9.23 23.75 9.42
CA GLY A 50 -8.10 23.11 8.74
C GLY A 50 -6.87 22.93 9.65
N PRO A 51 -5.68 22.58 9.11
CA PRO A 51 -4.97 23.51 8.21
C PRO A 51 -4.36 22.87 6.95
N VAL A 52 -4.20 23.72 5.93
CA VAL A 52 -3.23 23.53 4.85
C VAL A 52 -1.83 23.70 5.44
N LEU A 53 -1.00 22.67 5.37
CA LEU A 53 0.46 22.82 5.46
C LEU A 53 1.04 22.46 4.08
N PRO A 54 1.64 23.39 3.33
CA PRO A 54 2.51 23.01 2.23
C PRO A 54 3.72 22.29 2.81
N GLY A 55 4.06 21.15 2.21
CA GLY A 55 5.20 20.33 2.62
C GLY A 55 6.47 21.17 2.69
N ARG A 56 7.08 21.18 3.87
CA ARG A 56 8.43 21.66 4.11
C ARG A 56 9.40 20.84 3.27
N ASP A 57 10.10 21.55 2.40
CA ASP A 57 11.44 21.32 1.88
C ASP A 57 12.24 20.25 2.66
N ASN A 58 12.39 19.08 2.06
CA ASN A 58 13.28 18.04 2.54
C ASN A 58 14.72 18.39 2.12
N GLN A 59 15.32 19.40 2.76
CA GLN A 59 16.77 19.63 2.69
C GLN A 59 17.48 18.56 3.54
N HIS A 60 17.49 17.33 3.04
CA HIS A 60 18.43 16.31 3.48
C HIS A 60 19.46 16.11 2.37
N VAL A 61 20.31 17.12 2.19
CA VAL A 61 21.60 16.91 1.54
C VAL A 61 22.54 16.52 2.67
N GLN A 62 22.63 15.22 2.91
CA GLN A 62 23.59 14.64 3.83
C GLN A 62 24.99 15.08 3.40
N SER A 63 25.62 15.96 4.17
CA SER A 63 27.01 16.35 3.96
C SER A 63 27.88 15.12 4.20
N PRO A 64 28.65 14.61 3.22
CA PRO A 64 29.75 13.72 3.55
C PRO A 64 30.86 14.59 4.14
N LEU A 65 31.08 14.47 5.46
CA LEU A 65 32.32 14.90 6.10
C LEU A 65 33.46 14.12 5.42
N THR A 66 34.26 14.80 4.61
CA THR A 66 35.50 14.24 4.06
C THR A 66 36.55 14.18 5.18
N PRO A 67 37.28 13.06 5.32
CA PRO A 67 38.28 12.92 6.36
C PRO A 67 39.57 13.70 6.04
N THR A 68 40.07 14.37 7.07
CA THR A 68 41.47 14.66 7.42
C THR A 68 42.53 14.54 6.32
N VAL A 69 43.13 15.68 5.95
CA VAL A 69 44.56 15.76 5.67
C VAL A 69 45.10 16.97 6.44
N ALA A 70 45.82 16.70 7.51
CA ALA A 70 46.69 17.63 8.19
C ALA A 70 48.09 17.00 8.21
N GLU A 71 49.10 17.87 8.12
CA GLU A 71 50.55 17.61 8.18
C GLU A 71 51.17 17.13 6.84
N GLY A 72 52.20 17.77 6.27
CA GLY A 72 53.10 18.76 6.86
C GLY A 72 53.93 19.54 5.84
N ILE A 73 54.34 20.71 6.31
CA ILE A 73 55.35 21.65 5.79
C ILE A 73 56.74 21.09 6.20
N PRO A 74 57.78 21.21 5.37
CA PRO A 74 58.70 22.34 5.47
C PRO A 74 58.72 23.27 4.24
#